data_AF-A0A1Q3HV78-F1
#
_entry.id   AF-A0A1Q3HV78-F1
#
_cell.length_a   1.000
_cell.length_b   1.000
_cell.length_c   1.000
_cell.angle_alpha   90.00
_cell.angle_beta   90.00
_cell.angle_gamma   90.00
#
_symmetry.space_group_name_H-M   'P 1'
#
loop_
_entity.id
_entity.type
_entity.pdbx_description
1 polymer ?
#
loop_
_entity_poly.entity_id
_entity_poly.type
_entity_poly.pdbx_seq_one_letter_code
_entity_poly.pdbx_strand_id
1 'polypeptide(L)'
;MGRKLMEKLLVLPVAMLAACGGDVAGTEQAVELGENTQGVLYAPPAPASGNILDATTNLGPVTLGGAVQTYFTTNPQYYSFKLQVPANSVVGLEVTHLGSSMYLDTGLFVYGPKNAAGSYGTTVRAQDDDAGYGQLSKLGAVALAQGGEYLVVVSSSNGSGKQFRLQTSCAAGSCTSLTLPPAPAGYQLTLSEQSITSQLQSTLATGETAYTYTSGSLRRFDFAWPYSGEPTLAQADAAVLGIQDYDYSYGHTTGTVLTYAQLHGYLYSEFQPLHAQILSTYGNGVENVQVMTHYYDRLVAAGSTGWFRLNVILFPQSKKIIVFEQTAYET
;
A
#
# COMPACT_ATOMS: atom_id res chain seq x y z
N MET A 1 53.97 -29.26 37.55
CA MET A 1 53.78 -29.50 36.11
C MET A 1 53.23 -30.91 35.95
N GLY A 2 51.90 -31.07 36.03
CA GLY A 2 51.22 -32.37 36.11
C GLY A 2 49.97 -32.38 35.23
N ARG A 3 49.89 -33.36 34.32
CA ARG A 3 48.89 -33.60 33.28
C ARG A 3 47.55 -34.06 33.88
N LYS A 4 46.43 -33.40 33.52
CA LYS A 4 45.40 -33.72 32.50
C LYS A 4 44.40 -34.85 32.84
N LEU A 5 43.15 -34.41 33.02
CA LEU A 5 41.86 -34.89 32.51
C LEU A 5 41.53 -36.40 32.47
N MET A 6 40.67 -36.77 33.42
CA MET A 6 39.54 -37.70 33.35
C MET A 6 38.31 -36.88 32.87
N GLU A 7 37.21 -37.34 32.26
CA GLU A 7 36.65 -38.66 31.94
C GLU A 7 35.30 -38.41 31.19
N LYS A 8 34.78 -39.47 30.55
CA LYS A 8 33.37 -39.75 30.19
C LYS A 8 32.86 -39.47 28.77
N LEU A 9 32.95 -40.58 28.03
CA LEU A 9 32.17 -41.11 26.92
C LEU A 9 30.65 -41.18 27.22
N LEU A 10 29.80 -40.89 26.23
CA LEU A 10 28.50 -41.58 26.08
C LEU A 10 27.99 -41.52 24.63
N VAL A 11 27.50 -42.67 24.19
CA VAL A 11 27.10 -43.11 22.84
C VAL A 11 25.58 -42.94 22.67
N LEU A 12 25.10 -42.64 21.46
CA LEU A 12 23.74 -42.94 20.97
C LEU A 12 23.72 -43.02 19.42
N PRO A 13 22.73 -43.70 18.80
CA PRO A 13 22.97 -44.72 17.78
C PRO A 13 22.42 -44.38 16.39
N VAL A 14 22.95 -45.12 15.42
CA VAL A 14 22.45 -45.25 14.05
C VAL A 14 21.17 -46.09 14.04
N ALA A 15 20.14 -45.65 13.32
CA ALA A 15 19.06 -46.49 12.83
C ALA A 15 18.88 -46.24 11.32
N MET A 16 19.14 -47.29 10.54
CA MET A 16 18.85 -47.41 9.11
C MET A 16 17.70 -48.39 8.90
N LEU A 17 17.10 -48.31 7.70
CA LEU A 17 16.14 -49.20 6.99
C LEU A 17 14.75 -48.56 6.85
N ALA A 18 14.07 -48.58 5.71
CA ALA A 18 14.35 -49.08 4.36
C ALA A 18 13.33 -48.45 3.37
N ALA A 19 13.57 -48.71 2.08
CA ALA A 19 12.95 -48.15 0.88
C ALA A 19 11.46 -48.49 0.62
N CYS A 20 10.79 -47.57 -0.08
CA CYS A 20 9.78 -47.74 -1.16
C CYS A 20 9.71 -46.34 -1.83
N GLY A 21 10.12 -46.11 -3.07
CA GLY A 21 9.49 -46.61 -4.29
C GLY A 21 8.52 -45.55 -4.81
N GLY A 22 8.90 -44.80 -5.86
CA GLY A 22 8.00 -43.90 -6.57
C GLY A 22 8.69 -42.65 -7.14
N ASP A 23 8.98 -42.69 -8.44
CA ASP A 23 9.32 -41.52 -9.23
C ASP A 23 8.22 -40.46 -9.12
N VAL A 24 8.59 -39.24 -8.73
CA VAL A 24 7.78 -38.05 -8.97
C VAL A 24 8.68 -36.99 -9.59
N ALA A 25 8.78 -37.04 -10.91
CA ALA A 25 9.01 -35.86 -11.71
C ALA A 25 7.76 -34.98 -11.56
N GLY A 26 7.78 -34.12 -10.55
CA GLY A 26 6.79 -33.08 -10.33
C GLY A 26 7.51 -31.77 -10.18
N THR A 27 7.69 -31.07 -11.29
CA THR A 27 7.87 -29.62 -11.27
C THR A 27 6.78 -29.03 -10.40
N GLU A 28 7.13 -28.48 -9.24
CA GLU A 28 6.30 -27.50 -8.54
C GLU A 28 6.26 -26.25 -9.41
N GLN A 29 5.36 -26.30 -10.41
CA GLN A 29 4.87 -25.13 -11.09
C GLN A 29 4.18 -24.26 -10.03
N ALA A 30 4.60 -23.00 -9.99
CA ALA A 30 3.85 -21.94 -9.36
C ALA A 30 2.37 -22.09 -9.77
N VAL A 31 1.48 -22.16 -8.78
CA VAL A 31 0.04 -22.07 -9.03
C VAL A 31 -0.23 -20.65 -9.51
N GLU A 32 -0.19 -20.46 -10.83
CA GLU A 32 -0.88 -19.35 -11.46
C GLU A 32 -2.37 -19.49 -11.10
N LEU A 33 -2.87 -18.52 -10.34
CA LEU A 33 -4.30 -18.29 -10.17
C LEU A 33 -4.87 -17.96 -11.55
N GLY A 34 -5.26 -19.00 -12.30
CA GLY A 34 -6.01 -18.85 -13.53
C GLY A 34 -7.36 -18.21 -13.24
N GLU A 35 -7.64 -17.09 -13.90
CA GLU A 35 -8.99 -16.53 -14.03
C GLU A 35 -9.92 -17.61 -14.55
N ASN A 36 -10.81 -18.12 -13.70
CA ASN A 36 -11.91 -18.95 -14.13
C ASN A 36 -13.01 -18.01 -14.65
N THR A 37 -12.99 -17.69 -15.95
CA THR A 37 -14.06 -16.95 -16.62
C THR A 37 -15.26 -17.88 -16.80
N GLN A 38 -15.95 -18.21 -15.72
CA GLN A 38 -17.29 -18.78 -15.79
C GLN A 38 -18.21 -17.71 -16.39
N GLY A 39 -18.92 -18.05 -17.46
CA GLY A 39 -19.83 -17.15 -18.15
C GLY A 39 -21.04 -16.87 -17.26
N VAL A 40 -20.99 -15.77 -16.52
CA VAL A 40 -22.04 -15.38 -15.58
C VAL A 40 -23.32 -15.01 -16.34
N LEU A 41 -24.44 -15.53 -15.87
CA LEU A 41 -25.78 -15.20 -16.31
C LEU A 41 -26.05 -13.69 -16.13
N TYR A 42 -26.31 -13.03 -17.27
CA TYR A 42 -26.88 -11.67 -17.35
C TYR A 42 -26.02 -10.51 -16.82
N ALA A 43 -24.79 -10.37 -17.34
CA ALA A 43 -24.04 -9.13 -17.19
C ALA A 43 -24.80 -7.94 -17.86
N PRO A 44 -24.77 -6.74 -17.25
CA PRO A 44 -25.26 -5.53 -17.90
C PRO A 44 -24.47 -5.26 -19.20
N PRO A 45 -25.14 -4.82 -20.28
CA PRO A 45 -24.45 -4.51 -21.52
C PRO A 45 -23.50 -3.32 -21.33
N ALA A 46 -22.32 -3.36 -21.94
CA ALA A 46 -21.38 -2.24 -21.90
C ALA A 46 -21.97 -1.03 -22.65
N PRO A 47 -22.18 0.13 -21.98
CA PRO A 47 -22.72 1.31 -22.63
C PRO A 47 -21.66 2.03 -23.46
N ALA A 48 -22.08 2.77 -24.49
CA ALA A 48 -21.19 3.55 -25.36
C ALA A 48 -20.41 4.64 -24.62
N SER A 49 -20.89 5.07 -23.45
CA SER A 49 -20.20 6.04 -22.58
C SER A 49 -18.94 5.48 -21.90
N GLY A 50 -18.76 4.16 -21.89
CA GLY A 50 -17.69 3.52 -21.13
C GLY A 50 -17.90 3.55 -19.61
N ASN A 51 -19.09 3.90 -19.12
CA ASN A 51 -19.44 3.91 -17.70
C ASN A 51 -20.65 3.00 -17.45
N ILE A 52 -20.42 1.84 -16.81
CA ILE A 52 -21.47 0.83 -16.63
C ILE A 52 -22.71 1.33 -15.87
N LEU A 53 -22.57 2.40 -15.08
CA LEU A 53 -23.71 3.05 -14.42
C LEU A 53 -24.84 3.37 -15.41
N ASP A 54 -24.50 3.78 -16.62
CA ASP A 54 -25.46 4.21 -17.65
C ASP A 54 -26.27 3.06 -18.26
N ALA A 55 -25.87 1.81 -18.01
CA ALA A 55 -26.60 0.60 -18.38
C ALA A 55 -27.47 0.03 -17.24
N THR A 56 -27.57 0.74 -16.11
CA THR A 56 -28.25 0.26 -14.90
C THR A 56 -29.22 1.30 -14.34
N THR A 57 -30.21 0.85 -13.58
CA THR A 57 -31.05 1.75 -12.78
C THR A 57 -30.44 1.87 -11.38
N ASN A 58 -29.82 3.01 -11.10
CA ASN A 58 -29.21 3.28 -9.79
C ASN A 58 -30.29 3.56 -8.73
N LEU A 59 -30.31 2.73 -7.69
CA LEU A 59 -31.27 2.80 -6.59
C LEU A 59 -30.73 3.49 -5.33
N GLY A 60 -29.49 3.99 -5.38
CA GLY A 60 -28.88 4.77 -4.29
C GLY A 60 -27.78 4.02 -3.52
N PRO A 61 -27.39 4.53 -2.35
CA PRO A 61 -26.30 3.96 -1.58
C PRO A 61 -26.73 2.70 -0.81
N VAL A 62 -25.79 1.78 -0.61
CA VAL A 62 -25.86 0.70 0.37
C VAL A 62 -24.68 0.84 1.33
N THR A 63 -24.95 0.83 2.63
CA THR A 63 -23.91 0.90 3.66
C THR A 63 -23.25 -0.46 3.83
N LEU A 64 -21.93 -0.50 3.98
CA LEU A 64 -21.20 -1.71 4.28
C LEU A 64 -21.65 -2.30 5.63
N GLY A 65 -22.01 -3.59 5.65
CA GLY A 65 -22.67 -4.23 6.80
C GLY A 65 -24.18 -4.01 6.87
N GLY A 66 -24.75 -3.24 5.94
CA GLY A 66 -26.18 -3.02 5.81
C GLY A 66 -26.83 -3.85 4.71
N ALA A 67 -28.12 -3.63 4.50
CA ALA A 67 -28.88 -4.29 3.46
C ALA A 67 -29.90 -3.33 2.83
N VAL A 68 -30.22 -3.57 1.57
CA VAL A 68 -31.26 -2.88 0.80
C VAL A 68 -32.25 -3.91 0.25
N GLN A 69 -33.51 -3.52 0.10
CA GLN A 69 -34.57 -4.38 -0.40
C GLN A 69 -35.31 -3.68 -1.53
N THR A 70 -35.62 -4.40 -2.59
CA THR A 70 -36.39 -3.90 -3.73
C THR A 70 -37.00 -5.07 -4.51
N TYR A 71 -37.57 -4.78 -5.67
CA TYR A 71 -38.15 -5.78 -6.56
C TYR A 71 -37.88 -5.44 -8.03
N PHE A 72 -37.79 -6.47 -8.86
CA PHE A 72 -37.70 -6.28 -10.31
C PHE A 72 -39.08 -6.02 -10.90
N THR A 73 -39.16 -5.07 -11.83
CA THR A 73 -40.36 -4.67 -12.57
C THR A 73 -40.38 -5.22 -13.99
N THR A 74 -39.21 -5.54 -14.56
CA THR A 74 -39.05 -5.97 -15.96
C THR A 74 -37.97 -7.04 -16.08
N ASN A 75 -37.90 -7.68 -17.25
CA ASN A 75 -36.91 -8.70 -17.58
C ASN A 75 -36.26 -8.39 -18.97
N PRO A 76 -34.92 -8.43 -19.10
CA PRO A 76 -33.95 -8.39 -18.01
C PRO A 76 -34.00 -7.02 -17.31
N GLN A 77 -33.48 -6.96 -16.09
CA GLN A 77 -33.32 -5.70 -15.37
C GLN A 77 -32.04 -5.70 -14.55
N TYR A 78 -31.41 -4.53 -14.48
CA TYR A 78 -30.12 -4.29 -13.83
C TYR A 78 -30.27 -3.15 -12.83
N TYR A 79 -30.21 -3.45 -11.54
CA TYR A 79 -30.18 -2.45 -10.50
C TYR A 79 -28.78 -2.24 -9.99
N SER A 80 -28.39 -0.99 -9.76
CA SER A 80 -27.10 -0.66 -9.19
C SER A 80 -27.21 0.06 -7.86
N PHE A 81 -26.24 -0.20 -7.00
CA PHE A 81 -26.12 0.39 -5.67
C PHE A 81 -24.70 0.90 -5.47
N LYS A 82 -24.57 2.07 -4.84
CA LYS A 82 -23.27 2.67 -4.52
C LYS A 82 -22.80 2.19 -3.16
N LEU A 83 -21.62 1.58 -3.10
CA LEU A 83 -21.02 1.06 -1.87
C LEU A 83 -19.72 1.81 -1.60
N GLN A 84 -19.64 2.49 -0.45
CA GLN A 84 -18.39 3.09 0.01
C GLN A 84 -17.53 2.04 0.72
N VAL A 85 -16.30 1.86 0.25
CA VAL A 85 -15.39 0.82 0.72
C VAL A 85 -14.06 1.45 1.18
N PRO A 86 -13.61 1.19 2.42
CA PRO A 86 -12.25 1.56 2.84
C PRO A 86 -11.17 0.84 2.04
N ALA A 87 -9.98 1.42 1.92
CA ALA A 87 -8.86 0.73 1.29
C ALA A 87 -8.52 -0.58 2.02
N ASN A 88 -8.04 -1.57 1.27
CA ASN A 88 -7.67 -2.91 1.76
C ASN A 88 -8.80 -3.66 2.49
N SER A 89 -10.03 -3.52 2.00
CA SER A 89 -11.21 -4.19 2.56
C SER A 89 -11.43 -5.57 1.95
N VAL A 90 -12.01 -6.49 2.74
CA VAL A 90 -12.61 -7.73 2.22
C VAL A 90 -14.13 -7.68 2.41
N VAL A 91 -14.85 -7.53 1.30
CA VAL A 91 -16.30 -7.31 1.29
C VAL A 91 -17.03 -8.61 0.93
N GLY A 92 -18.10 -8.90 1.68
CA GLY A 92 -19.08 -9.93 1.32
C GLY A 92 -20.35 -9.29 0.76
N LEU A 93 -20.93 -9.89 -0.28
CA LEU A 93 -22.18 -9.47 -0.90
C LEU A 93 -23.06 -10.70 -1.12
N GLU A 94 -24.33 -10.61 -0.75
CA GLU A 94 -25.24 -11.75 -0.86
C GLU A 94 -26.64 -11.27 -1.26
N VAL A 95 -27.20 -11.92 -2.29
CA VAL A 95 -28.58 -11.71 -2.70
C VAL A 95 -29.45 -12.77 -2.05
N THR A 96 -30.56 -12.35 -1.44
CA THR A 96 -31.56 -13.24 -0.85
C THR A 96 -32.94 -12.91 -1.41
N HIS A 97 -33.77 -13.92 -1.70
CA HIS A 97 -35.14 -13.68 -2.14
C HIS A 97 -36.03 -13.33 -0.94
N LEU A 98 -37.08 -12.53 -1.16
CA LEU A 98 -38.07 -12.18 -0.13
C LEU A 98 -39.47 -12.67 -0.51
N GLY A 99 -40.27 -13.06 0.48
CA GLY A 99 -41.65 -13.51 0.27
C GLY A 99 -41.76 -14.72 -0.67
N SER A 100 -42.75 -14.70 -1.57
CA SER A 100 -43.03 -15.76 -2.55
C SER A 100 -42.09 -15.78 -3.77
N SER A 101 -40.93 -15.14 -3.69
CA SER A 101 -39.97 -14.96 -4.79
C SER A 101 -39.12 -16.20 -5.08
N MET A 102 -39.67 -17.40 -4.88
CA MET A 102 -38.99 -18.66 -5.21
C MET A 102 -38.60 -18.69 -6.70
N TYR A 103 -37.50 -19.39 -7.00
CA TYR A 103 -36.92 -19.50 -8.35
C TYR A 103 -36.44 -18.17 -8.95
N LEU A 104 -36.17 -17.17 -8.11
CA LEU A 104 -35.44 -15.99 -8.57
C LEU A 104 -34.01 -16.42 -8.92
N ASP A 105 -33.59 -16.07 -10.13
CA ASP A 105 -32.25 -16.26 -10.65
C ASP A 105 -31.58 -14.88 -10.76
N THR A 106 -30.39 -14.70 -10.19
CA THR A 106 -29.70 -13.40 -10.17
C THR A 106 -28.28 -13.47 -10.67
N GLY A 107 -27.80 -12.36 -11.21
CA GLY A 107 -26.37 -12.08 -11.34
C GLY A 107 -25.95 -10.97 -10.39
N LEU A 108 -24.72 -11.03 -9.88
CA LEU A 108 -24.13 -10.03 -8.99
C LEU A 108 -22.75 -9.64 -9.52
N PHE A 109 -22.52 -8.34 -9.64
CA PHE A 109 -21.29 -7.79 -10.23
C PHE A 109 -20.77 -6.61 -9.41
N VAL A 110 -19.45 -6.46 -9.36
CA VAL A 110 -18.77 -5.32 -8.72
C VAL A 110 -17.92 -4.58 -9.75
N TYR A 111 -18.07 -3.26 -9.83
CA TYR A 111 -17.31 -2.36 -10.69
C TYR A 111 -16.65 -1.24 -9.89
N GLY A 112 -15.61 -0.63 -10.48
CA GLY A 112 -14.91 0.51 -9.90
C GLY A 112 -13.56 0.18 -9.21
N PRO A 113 -13.07 1.04 -8.30
CA PRO A 113 -13.79 2.19 -7.72
C PRO A 113 -13.99 3.32 -8.73
N LYS A 114 -14.90 4.25 -8.41
CA LYS A 114 -15.18 5.44 -9.20
C LYS A 114 -13.90 6.25 -9.42
N ASN A 115 -13.57 6.52 -10.67
CA ASN A 115 -12.39 7.30 -11.03
C ASN A 115 -12.65 8.81 -10.90
N ALA A 116 -11.60 9.62 -11.11
CA ALA A 116 -11.68 11.08 -11.04
C ALA A 116 -12.65 11.71 -12.07
N ALA A 117 -12.91 11.03 -13.19
CA ALA A 117 -13.91 11.44 -14.19
C ALA A 117 -15.35 11.05 -13.81
N GLY A 118 -15.54 10.41 -12.65
CA GLY A 118 -16.84 9.98 -12.14
C GLY A 118 -17.38 8.67 -12.72
N SER A 119 -16.56 7.93 -13.47
CA SER A 119 -16.93 6.65 -14.09
C SER A 119 -16.47 5.45 -13.26
N TYR A 120 -17.24 4.36 -13.28
CA TYR A 120 -16.84 3.07 -12.69
C TYR A 120 -16.18 2.14 -13.72
N GLY A 121 -16.06 2.58 -14.98
CA GLY A 121 -15.61 1.78 -16.11
C GLY A 121 -16.63 0.70 -16.51
N THR A 122 -16.19 -0.27 -17.30
CA THR A 122 -16.97 -1.44 -17.73
C THR A 122 -16.30 -2.77 -17.38
N THR A 123 -15.11 -2.73 -16.78
CA THR A 123 -14.38 -3.93 -16.35
C THR A 123 -14.97 -4.45 -15.04
N VAL A 124 -15.46 -5.68 -15.05
CA VAL A 124 -15.93 -6.37 -13.86
C VAL A 124 -14.75 -6.69 -12.94
N ARG A 125 -14.88 -6.39 -11.65
CA ARG A 125 -13.89 -6.71 -10.61
C ARG A 125 -14.15 -8.05 -9.95
N ALA A 126 -15.42 -8.35 -9.72
CA ALA A 126 -15.89 -9.60 -9.14
C ALA A 126 -17.32 -9.85 -9.62
N GLN A 127 -17.67 -11.12 -9.81
CA GLN A 127 -19.00 -11.52 -10.23
C GLN A 127 -19.36 -12.91 -9.72
N ASP A 128 -20.66 -13.15 -9.59
CA ASP A 128 -21.25 -14.44 -9.24
C ASP A 128 -22.69 -14.51 -9.75
N ASP A 129 -23.18 -15.70 -10.11
CA ASP A 129 -24.57 -15.96 -10.47
C ASP A 129 -25.24 -17.09 -9.68
N ASP A 130 -24.50 -18.04 -9.10
CA ASP A 130 -25.11 -19.23 -8.51
C ASP A 130 -24.49 -19.73 -7.19
N ALA A 131 -23.59 -18.97 -6.56
CA ALA A 131 -22.96 -19.40 -5.30
C ALA A 131 -23.79 -19.10 -4.02
N GLY A 132 -24.98 -18.51 -4.15
CA GLY A 132 -25.90 -18.20 -3.06
C GLY A 132 -26.90 -19.32 -2.76
N TYR A 133 -28.04 -18.95 -2.15
CA TYR A 133 -29.10 -19.91 -1.85
C TYR A 133 -29.92 -20.25 -3.11
N GLY A 134 -29.67 -21.42 -3.71
CA GLY A 134 -30.33 -21.83 -4.94
C GLY A 134 -29.65 -21.20 -6.17
N GLN A 135 -30.41 -20.46 -6.97
CA GLN A 135 -29.91 -19.72 -8.16
C GLN A 135 -29.64 -18.24 -7.84
N LEU A 136 -29.41 -17.93 -6.56
CA LEU A 136 -29.11 -16.57 -6.13
C LEU A 136 -27.61 -16.39 -6.09
N SER A 137 -27.17 -15.15 -6.26
CA SER A 137 -25.75 -14.82 -6.30
C SER A 137 -25.17 -14.47 -4.93
N LYS A 138 -23.93 -14.85 -4.70
CA LYS A 138 -23.15 -14.54 -3.51
C LYS A 138 -21.67 -14.39 -3.82
N LEU A 139 -21.12 -13.24 -3.47
CA LEU A 139 -19.68 -13.01 -3.39
C LEU A 139 -19.26 -13.08 -1.92
N GLY A 140 -18.78 -14.25 -1.47
CA GLY A 140 -18.46 -14.48 -0.06
C GLY A 140 -17.28 -13.67 0.48
N ALA A 141 -16.30 -13.35 -0.38
CA ALA A 141 -15.16 -12.52 -0.05
C ALA A 141 -14.57 -11.89 -1.32
N VAL A 142 -14.59 -10.56 -1.39
CA VAL A 142 -13.98 -9.76 -2.48
C VAL A 142 -12.92 -8.85 -1.88
N ALA A 143 -11.66 -9.09 -2.23
CA ALA A 143 -10.55 -8.24 -1.81
C ALA A 143 -10.51 -6.96 -2.66
N LEU A 144 -10.65 -5.81 -2.01
CA LEU A 144 -10.65 -4.48 -2.63
C LEU A 144 -9.49 -3.65 -2.04
N ALA A 145 -8.37 -3.63 -2.75
CA ALA A 145 -7.15 -2.94 -2.31
C ALA A 145 -7.33 -1.41 -2.27
N GLN A 146 -8.01 -0.84 -3.26
CA GLN A 146 -8.25 0.60 -3.34
C GLN A 146 -9.49 1.00 -2.54
N GLY A 147 -9.41 2.09 -1.78
CA GLY A 147 -10.59 2.68 -1.14
C GLY A 147 -11.37 3.56 -2.12
N GLY A 148 -12.69 3.65 -1.93
CA GLY A 148 -13.55 4.55 -2.71
C GLY A 148 -14.98 4.06 -2.88
N GLU A 149 -15.69 4.70 -3.80
CA GLU A 149 -17.06 4.34 -4.16
C GLU A 149 -17.04 3.24 -5.23
N TYR A 150 -17.57 2.07 -4.92
CA TYR A 150 -17.79 0.96 -5.85
C TYR A 150 -19.24 0.90 -6.29
N LEU A 151 -19.48 0.30 -7.46
CA LEU A 151 -20.83 0.04 -7.95
C LEU A 151 -21.11 -1.46 -7.88
N VAL A 152 -22.12 -1.84 -7.11
CA VAL A 152 -22.64 -3.22 -7.04
C VAL A 152 -23.87 -3.30 -7.93
N VAL A 153 -23.89 -4.24 -8.87
CA VAL A 153 -25.01 -4.45 -9.79
C VAL A 153 -25.65 -5.80 -9.49
N VAL A 154 -26.97 -5.80 -9.30
CA VAL A 154 -27.80 -7.01 -9.22
C VAL A 154 -28.65 -7.09 -10.47
N SER A 155 -28.61 -8.21 -11.18
CA SER A 155 -29.38 -8.45 -12.39
C SER A 155 -30.32 -9.64 -12.24
N SER A 156 -31.35 -9.69 -13.09
CA SER A 156 -32.17 -10.89 -13.27
C SER A 156 -32.84 -10.89 -14.64
N SER A 157 -33.04 -12.08 -15.20
CA SER A 157 -33.80 -12.30 -16.45
C SER A 157 -35.21 -12.85 -16.21
N ASN A 158 -35.50 -13.31 -14.98
CA ASN A 158 -36.78 -13.89 -14.59
C ASN A 158 -37.39 -13.20 -13.35
N GLY A 159 -36.84 -12.03 -12.99
CA GLY A 159 -37.10 -11.32 -11.75
C GLY A 159 -38.43 -10.58 -11.71
N SER A 160 -39.08 -10.25 -12.83
CA SER A 160 -40.29 -9.41 -12.84
C SER A 160 -41.34 -9.84 -11.80
N GLY A 161 -41.69 -8.91 -10.91
CA GLY A 161 -42.60 -9.11 -9.78
C GLY A 161 -41.98 -9.76 -8.53
N LYS A 162 -40.71 -10.18 -8.59
CA LYS A 162 -39.99 -10.83 -7.48
C LYS A 162 -39.17 -9.82 -6.69
N GLN A 163 -39.17 -10.01 -5.38
CA GLN A 163 -38.47 -9.20 -4.40
C GLN A 163 -37.13 -9.83 -4.02
N PHE A 164 -36.12 -9.00 -3.82
CA PHE A 164 -34.82 -9.42 -3.31
C PHE A 164 -34.29 -8.46 -2.26
N ARG A 165 -33.35 -8.96 -1.46
CA ARG A 165 -32.50 -8.20 -0.55
C ARG A 165 -31.05 -8.38 -0.96
N LEU A 166 -30.35 -7.28 -1.20
CA LEU A 166 -28.89 -7.25 -1.28
C LEU A 166 -28.37 -6.95 0.12
N GLN A 167 -27.64 -7.89 0.70
CA GLN A 167 -26.94 -7.73 1.95
C GLN A 167 -25.45 -7.54 1.67
N THR A 168 -24.83 -6.62 2.40
CA THR A 168 -23.39 -6.39 2.37
C THR A 168 -22.81 -6.75 3.74
N SER A 169 -21.58 -7.24 3.77
CA SER A 169 -20.90 -7.60 5.00
C SER A 169 -19.40 -7.35 4.88
N CYS A 170 -18.74 -7.37 6.04
CA CYS A 170 -17.29 -7.44 6.11
C CYS A 170 -16.88 -8.86 6.41
N ALA A 171 -16.17 -9.49 5.47
CA ALA A 171 -15.63 -10.81 5.71
C ALA A 171 -14.66 -10.72 6.89
N ALA A 172 -14.92 -11.50 7.94
CA ALA A 172 -14.14 -11.55 9.18
C ALA A 172 -13.95 -10.22 9.93
N GLY A 173 -14.83 -9.22 9.72
CA GLY A 173 -14.69 -7.89 10.33
C GLY A 173 -13.66 -6.97 9.63
N SER A 174 -13.08 -7.42 8.52
CA SER A 174 -11.98 -6.75 7.79
C SER A 174 -12.39 -5.56 6.92
N CYS A 175 -13.53 -4.94 7.18
CA CYS A 175 -13.85 -3.65 6.57
C CYS A 175 -14.48 -2.63 7.52
N THR A 176 -14.15 -2.76 8.81
CA THR A 176 -13.87 -1.56 9.57
C THR A 176 -12.86 -0.75 8.77
N SER A 177 -13.26 0.47 8.41
CA SER A 177 -12.29 1.53 8.26
C SER A 177 -11.39 1.43 9.49
N LEU A 178 -10.09 1.17 9.30
CA LEU A 178 -9.14 1.73 10.23
C LEU A 178 -9.25 3.25 10.02
N THR A 179 -10.32 3.87 10.55
CA THR A 179 -10.27 5.27 10.97
C THR A 179 -9.26 5.24 12.10
N LEU A 180 -7.99 5.25 11.72
CA LEU A 180 -6.90 5.43 12.63
C LEU A 180 -7.16 6.75 13.36
N PRO A 181 -6.91 6.85 14.66
CA PRO A 181 -7.10 8.10 15.36
C PRO A 181 -6.19 9.18 14.74
N PRO A 182 -6.54 10.48 14.84
CA PRO A 182 -5.57 11.52 14.53
C PRO A 182 -4.33 11.37 15.43
N ALA A 183 -3.16 11.74 14.90
CA ALA A 183 -1.94 11.73 15.68
C ALA A 183 -2.07 12.65 16.91
N PRO A 184 -1.66 12.21 18.12
CA PRO A 184 -1.60 13.08 19.28
C PRO A 184 -0.76 14.33 19.01
N ALA A 185 -1.13 15.46 19.60
CA ALA A 185 -0.31 16.67 19.54
C ALA A 185 1.09 16.39 20.09
N GLY A 186 2.13 16.76 19.33
CA GLY A 186 3.52 16.54 19.72
C GLY A 186 4.02 15.09 19.58
N TYR A 187 3.29 14.22 18.87
CA TYR A 187 3.77 12.86 18.59
C TYR A 187 5.15 12.87 17.91
N GLN A 188 6.08 12.13 18.49
CA GLN A 188 7.45 11.95 18.01
C GLN A 188 7.57 10.64 17.22
N LEU A 189 8.15 10.70 16.02
CA LEU A 189 8.37 9.50 15.22
C LEU A 189 9.47 8.63 15.86
N THR A 190 9.17 7.34 16.04
CA THR A 190 10.20 6.35 16.36
C THR A 190 10.84 5.86 15.07
N LEU A 191 12.12 6.17 14.89
CA LEU A 191 12.89 5.82 13.70
C LEU A 191 13.56 4.46 13.86
N SER A 192 13.45 3.63 12.83
CA SER A 192 14.19 2.37 12.71
C SER A 192 15.15 2.49 11.53
N GLU A 193 16.45 2.52 11.80
CA GLU A 193 17.46 2.60 10.75
C GLU A 193 17.49 1.30 9.94
N GLN A 194 17.63 1.44 8.63
CA GLN A 194 17.67 0.33 7.69
C GLN A 194 18.78 0.58 6.66
N SER A 195 19.32 -0.50 6.10
CA SER A 195 20.34 -0.38 5.06
C SER A 195 19.78 0.30 3.81
N ILE A 196 20.62 1.13 3.17
CA ILE A 196 20.36 1.61 1.81
C ILE A 196 20.65 0.50 0.78
N THR A 197 20.16 0.67 -0.45
CA THR A 197 20.40 -0.31 -1.51
C THR A 197 21.86 -0.27 -1.98
N SER A 198 22.35 -1.37 -2.53
CA SER A 198 23.71 -1.44 -3.11
C SER A 198 23.92 -0.41 -4.23
N GLN A 199 22.88 -0.11 -5.01
CA GLN A 199 22.92 0.90 -6.06
C GLN A 199 23.12 2.32 -5.49
N LEU A 200 22.38 2.68 -4.44
CA LEU A 200 22.55 3.96 -3.75
C LEU A 200 23.92 4.05 -3.09
N GLN A 201 24.37 2.96 -2.44
CA GLN A 201 25.71 2.89 -1.84
C GLN A 201 26.82 3.10 -2.89
N SER A 202 26.70 2.46 -4.05
CA SER A 202 27.66 2.61 -5.16
C SER A 202 27.68 4.04 -5.71
N THR A 203 26.51 4.67 -5.81
CA THR A 203 26.38 6.05 -6.30
C THR A 203 26.98 7.04 -5.30
N LEU A 204 26.71 6.85 -4.00
CA LEU A 204 27.32 7.64 -2.93
C LEU A 204 28.85 7.52 -2.97
N ALA A 205 29.39 6.29 -3.04
CA ALA A 205 30.84 6.05 -3.10
C ALA A 205 31.49 6.67 -4.36
N THR A 206 30.77 6.75 -5.47
CA THR A 206 31.25 7.45 -6.67
C THR A 206 31.35 8.95 -6.43
N GLY A 207 30.37 9.54 -5.74
CA GLY A 207 30.40 10.94 -5.34
C GLY A 207 31.54 11.26 -4.36
N GLU A 208 31.75 10.41 -3.35
CA GLU A 208 32.82 10.59 -2.36
C GLU A 208 34.23 10.51 -2.95
N THR A 209 34.42 9.83 -4.08
CA THR A 209 35.72 9.74 -4.75
C THR A 209 35.95 10.85 -5.77
N ALA A 210 34.95 11.69 -6.07
CA ALA A 210 35.06 12.76 -7.05
C ALA A 210 36.01 13.88 -6.58
N TYR A 211 35.94 14.25 -5.29
CA TYR A 211 36.80 15.27 -4.70
C TYR A 211 37.27 14.87 -3.29
N THR A 212 38.51 15.20 -2.96
CA THR A 212 39.11 14.89 -1.66
C THR A 212 38.61 15.77 -0.52
N TYR A 213 37.92 16.86 -0.83
CA TYR A 213 37.45 17.86 0.12
C TYR A 213 35.93 17.84 0.31
N THR A 214 35.23 16.87 -0.28
CA THR A 214 33.79 16.66 -0.11
C THR A 214 33.52 15.28 0.45
N SER A 215 32.51 15.15 1.32
CA SER A 215 32.03 13.85 1.77
C SER A 215 30.52 13.82 1.87
N GLY A 216 29.94 12.62 1.86
CA GLY A 216 28.50 12.45 1.93
C GLY A 216 28.11 11.25 2.78
N SER A 217 27.01 11.36 3.51
CA SER A 217 26.43 10.26 4.29
C SER A 217 24.95 10.15 3.95
N LEU A 218 24.52 8.93 3.58
CA LEU A 218 23.13 8.64 3.24
C LEU A 218 22.60 7.57 4.18
N ARG A 219 21.57 7.91 4.94
CA ARG A 219 20.89 7.01 5.88
C ARG A 219 19.42 6.88 5.54
N ARG A 220 18.86 5.71 5.80
CA ARG A 220 17.44 5.43 5.63
C ARG A 220 16.85 5.04 6.97
N PHE A 221 15.72 5.65 7.29
CA PHE A 221 14.89 5.27 8.41
C PHE A 221 13.50 4.89 7.92
N ASP A 222 13.01 3.77 8.40
CA ASP A 222 11.60 3.40 8.28
C ASP A 222 10.91 3.75 9.62
N PHE A 223 9.61 4.06 9.58
CA PHE A 223 8.84 4.34 10.79
C PHE A 223 7.42 3.77 10.71
N ALA A 224 6.81 3.53 11.87
CA ALA A 224 5.40 3.14 11.96
C ALA A 224 4.51 4.39 11.97
N TRP A 225 3.35 4.31 11.31
CA TRP A 225 2.33 5.36 11.35
C TRP A 225 0.95 4.73 11.52
N PRO A 226 0.47 4.59 12.78
CA PRO A 226 -0.83 4.03 13.11
C PRO A 226 -1.92 5.12 13.26
N TYR A 227 -1.77 6.26 12.59
CA TYR A 227 -2.69 7.41 12.68
C TYR A 227 -3.34 7.74 11.34
N SER A 228 -4.47 8.43 11.38
CA SER A 228 -5.10 8.96 10.18
C SER A 228 -4.25 10.07 9.57
N GLY A 229 -4.30 10.21 8.25
CA GLY A 229 -3.51 11.20 7.53
C GLY A 229 -2.05 10.80 7.39
N GLU A 230 -1.23 11.77 7.00
CA GLU A 230 0.20 11.58 6.75
C GLU A 230 1.03 12.23 7.87
N PRO A 231 2.23 11.69 8.17
CA PRO A 231 3.20 12.38 9.02
C PRO A 231 3.62 13.70 8.37
N THR A 232 3.96 14.69 9.19
CA THR A 232 4.41 16.00 8.70
C THR A 232 5.93 16.06 8.58
N LEU A 233 6.44 16.88 7.66
CA LEU A 233 7.87 17.17 7.54
C LEU A 233 8.49 17.63 8.87
N ALA A 234 7.78 18.44 9.65
CA ALA A 234 8.27 18.92 10.94
C ALA A 234 8.46 17.78 11.97
N GLN A 235 7.63 16.73 11.94
CA GLN A 235 7.81 15.54 12.78
C GLN A 235 9.00 14.69 12.34
N ALA A 236 9.19 14.55 11.02
CA ALA A 236 10.37 13.88 10.47
C ALA A 236 11.66 14.61 10.85
N ASP A 237 11.66 15.93 10.68
CA ASP A 237 12.79 16.79 11.01
C ASP A 237 13.16 16.73 12.49
N ALA A 238 12.18 16.94 13.38
CA ALA A 238 12.40 16.85 14.81
C ALA A 238 12.90 15.46 15.26
N ALA A 239 12.40 14.39 14.66
CA ALA A 239 12.85 13.04 14.98
C ALA A 239 14.29 12.77 14.52
N VAL A 240 14.70 13.32 13.36
CA VAL A 240 16.09 13.21 12.87
C VAL A 240 17.02 14.06 13.73
N LEU A 241 16.66 15.31 14.03
CA LEU A 241 17.45 16.17 14.90
C LEU A 241 17.53 15.64 16.34
N GLY A 242 16.56 14.85 16.79
CA GLY A 242 16.62 14.15 18.07
C GLY A 242 17.68 13.04 18.16
N ILE A 243 18.31 12.65 17.03
CA ILE A 243 19.47 11.76 17.03
C ILE A 243 20.69 12.58 17.47
N GLN A 244 21.38 12.12 18.52
CA GLN A 244 22.44 12.87 19.23
C GLN A 244 23.49 13.51 18.29
N ASP A 245 23.90 12.81 17.24
CA ASP A 245 24.91 13.30 16.28
C ASP A 245 24.41 14.52 15.48
N TYR A 246 23.13 14.57 15.15
CA TYR A 246 22.52 15.66 14.38
C TYR A 246 22.09 16.82 15.27
N ASP A 247 21.61 16.58 16.49
CA ASP A 247 21.24 17.65 17.44
C ASP A 247 22.42 18.61 17.67
N TYR A 248 23.58 18.03 17.98
CA TYR A 248 24.79 18.79 18.27
C TYR A 248 25.22 19.68 17.10
N SER A 249 25.05 19.17 15.87
CA SER A 249 25.55 19.83 14.66
C SER A 249 24.52 20.78 14.03
N TYR A 250 23.24 20.44 14.06
CA TYR A 250 22.18 21.11 13.29
C TYR A 250 21.03 21.64 14.15
N GLY A 251 20.90 21.26 15.43
CA GLY A 251 19.78 21.64 16.29
C GLY A 251 19.63 23.15 16.53
N HIS A 252 20.68 23.92 16.27
CA HIS A 252 20.69 25.40 16.37
C HIS A 252 20.46 26.10 15.01
N THR A 253 20.35 25.34 13.91
CA THR A 253 20.15 25.90 12.57
C THR A 253 18.67 25.97 12.22
N THR A 254 18.26 27.01 11.49
CA THR A 254 16.87 27.11 11.01
C THR A 254 16.70 26.26 9.76
N GLY A 255 15.76 25.31 9.80
CA GLY A 255 15.40 24.49 8.65
C GLY A 255 14.71 25.30 7.55
N THR A 256 15.06 25.00 6.29
CA THR A 256 14.40 25.55 5.11
C THR A 256 13.61 24.46 4.39
N VAL A 257 12.32 24.68 4.18
CA VAL A 257 11.45 23.74 3.45
C VAL A 257 11.70 23.86 1.96
N LEU A 258 11.94 22.72 1.30
CA LEU A 258 12.11 22.60 -0.14
C LEU A 258 11.11 21.58 -0.72
N THR A 259 10.76 21.76 -1.99
CA THR A 259 10.19 20.67 -2.78
C THR A 259 11.28 19.66 -3.13
N TYR A 260 10.90 18.42 -3.40
CA TYR A 260 11.86 17.42 -3.85
C TYR A 260 12.57 17.84 -5.14
N ALA A 261 11.90 18.53 -6.07
CA ALA A 261 12.53 19.04 -7.28
C ALA A 261 13.63 20.09 -6.99
N GLN A 262 13.38 20.99 -6.03
CA GLN A 262 14.36 22.02 -5.65
C GLN A 262 15.61 21.43 -4.99
N LEU A 263 15.48 20.31 -4.26
CA LEU A 263 16.61 19.64 -3.60
C LEU A 263 17.78 19.40 -4.55
N HIS A 264 17.53 19.09 -5.83
CA HIS A 264 18.60 18.84 -6.80
C HIS A 264 19.63 19.98 -6.88
N GLY A 265 19.16 21.24 -6.83
CA GLY A 265 20.05 22.42 -6.85
C GLY A 265 20.79 22.67 -5.53
N TYR A 266 20.43 21.97 -4.46
CA TYR A 266 21.08 22.02 -3.16
C TYR A 266 22.08 20.88 -2.94
N LEU A 267 22.17 19.90 -3.84
CA LEU A 267 23.19 18.85 -3.77
C LEU A 267 24.49 19.33 -4.43
N TYR A 268 25.64 18.93 -3.90
CA TYR A 268 26.89 19.07 -4.63
C TYR A 268 26.85 18.21 -5.90
N SER A 269 27.57 18.66 -6.93
CA SER A 269 27.49 18.12 -8.30
C SER A 269 27.70 16.60 -8.37
N GLU A 270 28.62 16.10 -7.58
CA GLU A 270 29.03 14.71 -7.45
C GLU A 270 27.98 13.83 -6.76
N PHE A 271 27.10 14.44 -5.96
CA PHE A 271 25.98 13.76 -5.27
C PHE A 271 24.63 13.95 -5.97
N GLN A 272 24.53 14.82 -6.98
CA GLN A 272 23.30 15.02 -7.76
C GLN A 272 22.66 13.73 -8.33
N PRO A 273 23.42 12.70 -8.76
CA PRO A 273 22.84 11.43 -9.22
C PRO A 273 21.99 10.70 -8.16
N LEU A 274 22.22 10.95 -6.86
CA LEU A 274 21.39 10.40 -5.77
C LEU A 274 19.95 10.91 -5.84
N HIS A 275 19.72 12.12 -6.38
CA HIS A 275 18.40 12.77 -6.42
C HIS A 275 17.35 11.91 -7.14
N ALA A 276 17.60 11.50 -8.37
CA ALA A 276 16.65 10.67 -9.10
C ALA A 276 16.57 9.25 -8.52
N GLN A 277 17.71 8.70 -8.07
CA GLN A 277 17.77 7.34 -7.54
C GLN A 277 16.99 7.18 -6.23
N ILE A 278 17.11 8.11 -5.28
CA ILE A 278 16.37 8.11 -4.01
C ILE A 278 14.87 8.07 -4.28
N LEU A 279 14.38 8.92 -5.18
CA LEU A 279 12.95 8.99 -5.53
C LEU A 279 12.46 7.68 -6.15
N SER A 280 13.23 7.12 -7.10
CA SER A 280 12.86 5.86 -7.77
C SER A 280 12.93 4.64 -6.84
N THR A 281 13.81 4.67 -5.84
CA THR A 281 14.02 3.54 -4.92
C THR A 281 12.98 3.51 -3.81
N TYR A 282 12.58 4.69 -3.31
CA TYR A 282 11.79 4.79 -2.08
C TYR A 282 10.41 5.44 -2.25
N GLY A 283 10.16 6.12 -3.37
CA GLY A 283 8.86 6.70 -3.67
C GLY A 283 7.89 5.70 -4.27
N ASN A 284 6.60 5.89 -4.00
CA ASN A 284 5.52 5.10 -4.61
C ASN A 284 4.99 5.68 -5.94
N GLY A 285 5.62 6.74 -6.45
CA GLY A 285 5.27 7.42 -7.71
C GLY A 285 4.10 8.40 -7.63
N VAL A 286 3.38 8.47 -6.51
CA VAL A 286 2.21 9.35 -6.35
C VAL A 286 2.25 10.22 -5.09
N GLU A 287 3.10 9.89 -4.12
CA GLU A 287 3.24 10.65 -2.88
C GLU A 287 3.97 11.98 -3.08
N ASN A 288 3.56 12.99 -2.30
CA ASN A 288 4.21 14.28 -2.29
C ASN A 288 5.44 14.24 -1.38
N VAL A 289 6.62 14.01 -1.95
CA VAL A 289 7.88 13.96 -1.19
C VAL A 289 8.28 15.35 -0.72
N GLN A 290 8.54 15.47 0.59
CA GLN A 290 8.82 16.74 1.28
C GLN A 290 10.28 16.77 1.73
N VAL A 291 10.90 17.96 1.74
CA VAL A 291 12.32 18.10 2.10
C VAL A 291 12.50 19.26 3.09
N MET A 292 13.26 19.02 4.16
CA MET A 292 13.81 20.05 5.04
C MET A 292 15.33 20.06 4.84
N THR A 293 15.93 21.23 4.67
CA THR A 293 17.38 21.39 4.60
C THR A 293 17.89 22.27 5.73
N HIS A 294 18.99 21.85 6.34
CA HIS A 294 19.72 22.60 7.35
C HIS A 294 21.12 22.88 6.83
N TYR A 295 21.63 24.07 7.14
CA TYR A 295 22.93 24.50 6.68
C TYR A 295 23.62 25.34 7.74
N TYR A 296 24.91 25.10 7.91
CA TYR A 296 25.80 25.99 8.62
C TYR A 296 27.20 25.91 8.02
N ASP A 297 28.00 26.93 8.33
CA ASP A 297 29.43 26.95 8.09
C ASP A 297 30.18 27.19 9.40
N ARG A 298 31.45 26.77 9.43
CA ARG A 298 32.35 27.13 10.52
C ARG A 298 33.80 27.02 10.07
N LEU A 299 34.67 27.73 10.78
CA LEU A 299 36.11 27.52 10.65
C LEU A 299 36.48 26.12 11.18
N VAL A 300 37.19 25.35 10.36
CA VAL A 300 37.66 24.00 10.69
C VAL A 300 39.18 23.96 10.93
N ALA A 301 39.90 24.95 10.42
CA ALA A 301 41.31 25.21 10.67
C ALA A 301 41.61 26.71 10.44
N ALA A 302 42.83 27.15 10.75
CA ALA A 302 43.24 28.52 10.48
C ALA A 302 43.19 28.82 8.97
N GLY A 303 42.28 29.70 8.55
CA GLY A 303 42.06 30.04 7.14
C GLY A 303 41.15 29.09 6.37
N SER A 304 40.66 28.00 6.98
CA SER A 304 39.85 26.99 6.28
C SER A 304 38.42 26.94 6.80
N THR A 305 37.46 26.93 5.88
CA THR A 305 36.02 26.89 6.19
C THR A 305 35.43 25.55 5.79
N GLY A 306 34.59 24.99 6.65
CA GLY A 306 33.77 23.84 6.34
C GLY A 306 32.31 24.25 6.13
N TRP A 307 31.65 23.62 5.18
CA TRP A 307 30.22 23.79 4.89
C TRP A 307 29.48 22.47 5.08
N PHE A 308 28.43 22.51 5.87
CA PHE A 308 27.71 21.32 6.32
C PHE A 308 26.25 21.47 5.95
N ARG A 309 25.70 20.49 5.23
CA ARG A 309 24.29 20.48 4.83
C ARG A 309 23.65 19.15 5.15
N LEU A 310 22.55 19.20 5.90
CA LEU A 310 21.68 18.06 6.19
C LEU A 310 20.40 18.21 5.41
N ASN A 311 19.97 17.16 4.71
CA ASN A 311 18.69 17.12 4.03
C ASN A 311 17.85 15.99 4.61
N VAL A 312 16.71 16.33 5.20
CA VAL A 312 15.71 15.40 5.70
C VAL A 312 14.61 15.27 4.66
N ILE A 313 14.47 14.09 4.07
CA ILE A 313 13.55 13.80 2.96
C ILE A 313 12.47 12.85 3.45
N LEU A 314 11.23 13.34 3.54
CA LEU A 314 10.08 12.56 3.99
C LEU A 314 9.30 11.98 2.81
N PHE A 315 9.12 10.66 2.83
CA PHE A 315 8.19 9.90 2.01
C PHE A 315 6.97 9.54 2.88
N PRO A 316 5.91 10.38 2.90
CA PRO A 316 4.84 10.28 3.87
C PRO A 316 4.00 9.01 3.74
N GLN A 317 3.83 8.48 2.52
CA GLN A 317 3.00 7.31 2.26
C GLN A 317 3.82 6.03 2.33
N SER A 318 5.06 6.05 1.83
CA SER A 318 5.98 4.91 1.92
C SER A 318 6.59 4.72 3.31
N LYS A 319 6.33 5.68 4.22
CA LYS A 319 6.77 5.69 5.63
C LYS A 319 8.28 5.60 5.77
N LYS A 320 8.98 6.42 4.99
CA LYS A 320 10.45 6.50 4.97
C LYS A 320 10.94 7.90 5.20
N ILE A 321 12.07 8.01 5.89
CA ILE A 321 12.86 9.22 5.97
C ILE A 321 14.24 8.90 5.44
N ILE A 322 14.67 9.66 4.44
CA ILE A 322 16.04 9.60 3.92
C ILE A 322 16.77 10.82 4.45
N VAL A 323 17.91 10.59 5.09
CA VAL A 323 18.76 11.65 5.62
C VAL A 323 20.03 11.66 4.78
N PHE A 324 20.23 12.76 4.06
CA PHE A 324 21.44 12.97 3.27
C PHE A 324 22.22 14.16 3.82
N GLU A 325 23.38 13.86 4.40
CA GLU A 325 24.35 14.84 4.84
C GLU A 325 25.46 14.95 3.79
N GLN A 326 25.87 16.17 3.48
CA GLN A 326 27.03 16.44 2.64
C GLN A 326 27.89 17.52 3.29
N THR A 327 29.20 17.35 3.21
CA THR A 327 30.16 18.29 3.76
C THR A 327 31.19 18.67 2.69
N ALA A 328 31.65 19.91 2.73
CA ALA A 328 32.75 20.39 1.89
C ALA A 328 33.72 21.21 2.72
N TYR A 329 34.98 21.24 2.32
CA TYR A 329 36.04 22.02 2.95
C TYR A 329 36.78 22.84 1.90
N GLU A 330 37.11 24.09 2.21
CA GLU A 330 38.05 24.90 1.43
C GLU A 330 39.22 25.31 2.31
N THR A 331 40.42 25.20 1.72
CA THR A 331 41.70 25.59 2.30
C THR A 331 42.22 26.88 1.71
#